data_AF-A0AAW9IEZ8-F1
#
_entry.id   AF-A0AAW9IEZ8-F1
#
_cell.length_a   1.000
_cell.length_b   1.000
_cell.length_c   1.000
_cell.angle_alpha   90.00
_cell.angle_beta   90.00
_cell.angle_gamma   90.00
#
_symmetry.space_group_name_H-M   'P 1'
#
loop_
_entity.id
_entity.type
_entity.pdbx_description
1 polymer ?
#
loop_
_entity_poly.entity_id
_entity_poly.type
_entity_poly.pdbx_seq_one_letter_code
_entity_poly.pdbx_strand_id
1 'polypeptide(L)'
;DTSSVQYENDDLMAPYWGDDYAIACCVSAMKVGKQMQFFGARVNLAKTLLYAINGGKDEKYGMQVGPKLAPITSEYLNYDEVMEKFELMTDWLANLYVNTLNVIHYMHDKYSYEKLQMALHDRDVFRTMACGIAGLSVCAVSLSAIKYAKVKPIRNEEGVAIDFEIEGDFPKYGNDDDRVD
;
A
#
# COMPACT_ATOMS: atom_id res chain seq x y z
N ASP A 1 7.30 20.56 -24.68
CA ASP A 1 8.14 21.71 -24.29
C ASP A 1 8.67 21.65 -22.86
N THR A 2 7.85 21.39 -21.84
CA THR A 2 8.28 21.60 -20.43
C THR A 2 8.23 20.37 -19.52
N SER A 3 7.50 19.31 -19.90
CA SER A 3 7.22 18.16 -19.01
C SER A 3 6.66 18.57 -17.64
N SER A 4 5.92 19.68 -17.58
CA SER A 4 5.46 20.33 -16.33
C SER A 4 3.93 20.31 -16.15
N VAL A 5 3.21 19.49 -16.92
CA VAL A 5 1.74 19.37 -16.86
C VAL A 5 1.40 17.92 -16.52
N GLN A 6 0.43 17.75 -15.63
CA GLN A 6 -0.20 16.46 -15.34
C GLN A 6 -1.63 16.45 -15.88
N TYR A 7 -2.15 15.25 -16.13
CA TYR A 7 -3.51 15.03 -16.62
C TYR A 7 -4.26 14.13 -15.65
N GLU A 8 -5.51 14.46 -15.39
CA GLU A 8 -6.45 13.70 -14.57
C GLU A 8 -7.76 13.56 -15.34
N ASN A 9 -8.51 12.48 -15.11
CA ASN A 9 -9.69 12.16 -15.92
C ASN A 9 -10.97 12.79 -15.35
N ASP A 10 -11.40 13.91 -15.95
CA ASP A 10 -12.63 14.60 -15.54
C ASP A 10 -13.91 13.82 -15.84
N ASP A 11 -13.98 13.09 -16.98
CA ASP A 11 -15.12 12.23 -17.32
C ASP A 11 -15.34 11.14 -16.26
N LEU A 12 -14.27 10.71 -15.59
CA LEU A 12 -14.34 9.77 -14.48
C LEU A 12 -14.69 10.46 -13.15
N MET A 13 -14.11 11.62 -12.85
CA MET A 13 -14.24 12.26 -11.53
C MET A 13 -15.53 13.08 -11.38
N ALA A 14 -15.94 13.83 -12.40
CA ALA A 14 -17.09 14.72 -12.34
C ALA A 14 -18.40 14.02 -11.87
N PRO A 15 -18.70 12.76 -12.26
CA PRO A 15 -19.86 12.03 -11.73
C PRO A 15 -19.87 11.83 -10.20
N TYR A 16 -18.71 11.82 -9.54
CA TYR A 16 -18.60 11.59 -8.09
C TYR A 16 -18.46 12.90 -7.30
N TRP A 17 -17.68 13.86 -7.82
CA TRP A 17 -17.36 15.10 -7.11
C TRP A 17 -18.08 16.36 -7.64
N GLY A 18 -18.79 16.26 -8.75
CA GLY A 18 -19.42 17.41 -9.41
C GLY A 18 -18.43 18.15 -10.32
N ASP A 19 -18.76 19.38 -10.70
CA ASP A 19 -17.98 20.24 -11.61
C ASP A 19 -17.14 21.31 -10.88
N ASP A 20 -17.23 21.39 -9.55
CA ASP A 20 -16.47 22.31 -8.70
C ASP A 20 -15.60 21.56 -7.68
N TYR A 21 -14.82 20.59 -8.18
CA TYR A 21 -13.81 19.87 -7.40
C TYR A 21 -12.40 20.32 -7.78
N ALA A 22 -11.46 20.11 -6.87
CA ALA A 22 -10.05 20.36 -7.09
C ALA A 22 -9.22 19.14 -6.71
N ILE A 23 -7.99 19.09 -7.24
CA ILE A 23 -7.00 18.06 -6.92
C ILE A 23 -6.11 18.54 -5.78
N ALA A 24 -6.05 17.76 -4.70
CA ALA A 24 -5.06 17.92 -3.64
C ALA A 24 -3.82 17.08 -3.91
N CYS A 25 -2.66 17.69 -3.66
CA CYS A 25 -1.36 17.03 -3.77
C CYS A 25 -1.15 16.47 -5.18
N CYS A 26 -1.12 15.15 -5.35
CA CYS A 26 -0.91 14.52 -6.65
C CYS A 26 -2.23 14.26 -7.39
N VAL A 27 -3.13 13.46 -6.79
CA VAL A 27 -4.25 12.80 -7.49
C VAL A 27 -5.57 12.78 -6.69
N SER A 28 -5.63 13.45 -5.53
CA SER A 28 -6.76 13.30 -4.61
C SER A 28 -7.85 14.34 -4.86
N ALA A 29 -8.97 13.97 -5.48
CA ALA A 29 -10.10 14.86 -5.70
C ALA A 29 -10.84 15.23 -4.40
N MET A 30 -11.22 16.50 -4.27
CA MET A 30 -12.09 17.00 -3.20
C MET A 30 -13.04 18.08 -3.72
N LYS A 31 -14.28 18.10 -3.22
CA LYS A 31 -15.21 19.23 -3.45
C LYS A 31 -14.68 20.47 -2.74
N VAL A 32 -14.46 21.56 -3.47
CA VAL A 32 -13.81 22.78 -2.94
C VAL A 32 -14.64 23.35 -1.79
N GLY A 33 -13.99 23.63 -0.65
CA GLY A 33 -14.63 24.18 0.55
C GLY A 33 -15.59 23.22 1.28
N LYS A 34 -15.77 21.98 0.80
CA LYS A 34 -16.76 21.02 1.34
C LYS A 34 -16.16 19.72 1.83
N GLN A 35 -14.94 19.41 1.38
CA GLN A 35 -14.24 18.17 1.70
C GLN A 35 -12.79 18.45 2.08
N MET A 36 -12.24 17.58 2.93
CA MET A 36 -10.81 17.51 3.20
C MET A 36 -10.39 16.05 3.41
N GLN A 37 -9.08 15.78 3.28
CA GLN A 37 -8.52 14.46 3.56
C GLN A 37 -7.55 14.52 4.72
N PHE A 38 -7.67 13.56 5.63
CA PHE A 38 -6.61 13.22 6.57
C PHE A 38 -5.52 12.45 5.84
N PHE A 39 -4.39 13.12 5.59
CA PHE A 39 -3.28 12.59 4.81
C PHE A 39 -2.57 11.44 5.54
N GLY A 40 -2.60 10.25 4.95
CA GLY A 40 -2.03 9.05 5.57
C GLY A 40 -0.62 8.67 5.11
N ALA A 41 0.00 9.36 4.15
CA ALA A 41 1.19 8.87 3.47
C ALA A 41 0.96 7.48 2.81
N ARG A 42 1.83 6.49 3.03
CA ARG A 42 1.71 5.16 2.41
C ARG A 42 2.37 4.04 3.21
N VAL A 43 1.78 2.84 3.18
CA VAL A 43 2.38 1.60 3.67
C VAL A 43 3.14 0.85 2.57
N ASN A 44 4.18 0.08 2.93
CA ASN A 44 4.99 -0.67 1.97
C ASN A 44 4.48 -2.11 1.83
N LEU A 45 3.67 -2.36 0.79
CA LEU A 45 3.02 -3.65 0.58
C LEU A 45 4.02 -4.76 0.17
N ALA A 46 5.06 -4.41 -0.60
CA ALA A 46 6.10 -5.36 -0.99
C ALA A 46 6.88 -5.88 0.23
N LYS A 47 7.18 -5.01 1.21
CA LYS A 47 7.81 -5.43 2.46
C LYS A 47 6.86 -6.27 3.33
N THR A 48 5.57 -5.95 3.34
CA THR A 48 4.54 -6.78 4.00
C THR A 48 4.52 -8.21 3.44
N LEU A 49 4.70 -8.39 2.13
CA LEU A 49 4.80 -9.71 1.51
C LEU A 49 6.04 -10.49 1.99
N LEU A 50 7.20 -9.82 2.09
CA LEU A 50 8.41 -10.44 2.66
C LEU A 50 8.20 -10.84 4.12
N TYR A 51 7.51 -10.00 4.91
CA TYR A 51 7.18 -10.33 6.30
C TYR A 51 6.25 -11.54 6.37
N ALA A 52 5.28 -11.67 5.46
CA ALA A 52 4.43 -12.85 5.39
C ALA A 52 5.24 -14.14 5.14
N ILE A 53 6.19 -14.10 4.21
CA ILE A 53 7.09 -15.22 3.91
C ILE A 53 8.00 -15.55 5.12
N ASN A 54 8.52 -14.51 5.79
CA ASN A 54 9.53 -14.61 6.85
C ASN A 54 8.95 -14.62 8.29
N GLY A 55 7.64 -14.81 8.46
CA GLY A 55 7.03 -14.92 9.79
C GLY A 55 7.08 -13.62 10.61
N GLY A 56 6.99 -12.46 9.94
CA GLY A 56 7.04 -11.13 10.53
C GLY A 56 8.44 -10.58 10.77
N LYS A 57 9.48 -11.31 10.37
CA LYS A 57 10.87 -10.84 10.45
C LYS A 57 11.27 -9.98 9.26
N ASP A 58 12.05 -8.95 9.55
CA ASP A 58 12.69 -8.12 8.54
C ASP A 58 13.87 -8.84 7.88
N GLU A 59 13.88 -8.88 6.56
CA GLU A 59 14.87 -9.61 5.77
C GLU A 59 16.28 -9.01 5.86
N LYS A 60 16.38 -7.71 6.15
CA LYS A 60 17.65 -6.97 6.18
C LYS A 60 18.25 -6.93 7.57
N TYR A 61 17.42 -6.70 8.59
CA TYR A 61 17.87 -6.51 9.97
C TYR A 61 17.66 -7.74 10.86
N GLY A 62 16.93 -8.76 10.40
CA GLY A 62 16.59 -9.96 11.18
C GLY A 62 15.63 -9.69 12.35
N MET A 63 15.15 -8.46 12.51
CA MET A 63 14.31 -8.03 13.62
C MET A 63 12.88 -8.55 13.46
N GLN A 64 12.24 -8.94 14.57
CA GLN A 64 10.80 -9.20 14.58
C GLN A 64 10.05 -7.87 14.53
N VAL A 65 9.42 -7.56 13.40
CA VAL A 65 8.67 -6.30 13.20
C VAL A 65 7.17 -6.57 13.20
N GLY A 66 6.73 -7.51 12.36
CA GLY A 66 5.34 -7.98 12.33
C GLY A 66 5.04 -8.99 13.43
N PRO A 67 3.79 -9.48 13.51
CA PRO A 67 3.40 -10.55 14.42
C PRO A 67 4.27 -11.79 14.19
N LYS A 68 4.57 -12.51 15.27
CA LYS A 68 5.36 -13.74 15.21
C LYS A 68 4.50 -14.88 14.66
N LEU A 69 4.60 -15.11 13.36
CA LEU A 69 3.93 -16.18 12.64
C LEU A 69 4.92 -17.28 12.23
N ALA A 70 4.43 -18.47 11.90
CA ALA A 70 5.28 -19.50 11.32
C ALA A 70 5.73 -19.06 9.91
N PRO A 71 7.04 -18.99 9.62
CA PRO A 71 7.54 -18.67 8.29
C PRO A 71 7.22 -19.81 7.31
N ILE A 72 7.24 -19.51 6.01
CA ILE A 72 7.19 -20.54 4.98
C ILE A 72 8.55 -21.24 4.94
N THR A 73 8.57 -22.58 5.01
CA THR A 73 9.81 -23.38 5.02
C THR A 73 9.94 -24.34 3.85
N SER A 74 8.95 -24.38 2.95
CA SER A 74 8.99 -25.18 1.72
C SER A 74 10.15 -24.76 0.81
N GLU A 75 10.64 -25.70 0.01
CA GLU A 75 11.70 -25.43 -0.99
C GLU A 75 11.24 -24.43 -2.05
N TYR A 76 9.99 -24.56 -2.51
CA TYR A 76 9.36 -23.64 -3.45
C TYR A 76 8.16 -22.97 -2.79
N LEU A 77 7.97 -21.68 -3.07
CA LEU A 77 6.80 -20.95 -2.60
C LEU A 77 5.54 -21.48 -3.29
N ASN A 78 4.51 -21.73 -2.51
CA ASN A 78 3.17 -22.02 -3.00
C ASN A 78 2.32 -20.74 -2.90
N TYR A 79 1.60 -20.42 -3.98
CA TYR A 79 0.81 -19.19 -4.05
C TYR A 79 -0.27 -19.10 -2.96
N ASP A 80 -1.01 -20.19 -2.71
CA ASP A 80 -2.11 -20.18 -1.75
C ASP A 80 -1.60 -20.01 -0.31
N GLU A 81 -0.51 -20.70 0.04
CA GLU A 81 0.15 -20.53 1.35
C GLU A 81 0.69 -19.11 1.55
N VAL A 82 1.31 -18.53 0.51
CA VAL A 82 1.81 -17.15 0.56
C VAL A 82 0.64 -16.18 0.74
N MET A 83 -0.46 -16.35 0.02
CA MET A 83 -1.62 -15.48 0.11
C MET A 83 -2.30 -15.56 1.48
N GLU A 84 -2.45 -16.75 2.07
CA GLU A 84 -3.00 -16.93 3.41
C GLU A 84 -2.17 -16.17 4.47
N LYS A 85 -0.85 -16.32 4.43
CA LYS A 85 0.04 -15.58 5.35
C LYS A 85 0.06 -14.09 5.07
N PHE A 86 -0.08 -13.70 3.80
CA PHE A 86 -0.09 -12.31 3.38
C PHE A 86 -1.34 -11.60 3.88
N GLU A 87 -2.51 -12.24 3.82
CA GLU A 87 -3.77 -11.73 4.37
C GLU A 87 -3.62 -11.37 5.86
N LEU A 88 -3.10 -12.31 6.67
CA LEU A 88 -2.83 -12.08 8.10
C LEU A 88 -1.87 -10.90 8.34
N MET A 89 -0.84 -10.76 7.49
CA MET A 89 0.13 -9.68 7.61
C MET A 89 -0.46 -8.33 7.17
N THR A 90 -1.33 -8.31 6.15
CA THR A 90 -2.04 -7.12 5.71
C THR A 90 -3.10 -6.66 6.70
N ASP A 91 -3.79 -7.58 7.38
CA ASP A 91 -4.72 -7.27 8.47
C ASP A 91 -4.01 -6.58 9.64
N TRP A 92 -2.85 -7.11 10.04
CA TRP A 92 -2.01 -6.46 11.03
C TRP A 92 -1.56 -5.06 10.58
N LEU A 93 -1.11 -4.94 9.33
CA LEU A 93 -0.63 -3.66 8.77
C LEU A 93 -1.76 -2.62 8.74
N ALA A 94 -2.96 -3.00 8.31
CA ALA A 94 -4.11 -2.10 8.24
C ALA A 94 -4.50 -1.59 9.63
N ASN A 95 -4.57 -2.48 10.63
CA ASN A 95 -4.84 -2.11 12.02
C ASN A 95 -3.77 -1.15 12.57
N LEU A 96 -2.49 -1.47 12.38
CA LEU A 96 -1.39 -0.62 12.84
C LEU A 96 -1.43 0.76 12.15
N TYR A 97 -1.67 0.77 10.85
CA TYR A 97 -1.67 1.98 10.05
C TYR A 97 -2.80 2.93 10.45
N VAL A 98 -4.04 2.44 10.48
CA VAL A 98 -5.21 3.26 10.86
C VAL A 98 -5.09 3.77 12.30
N ASN A 99 -4.64 2.93 13.24
CA ASN A 99 -4.42 3.38 14.62
C ASN A 99 -3.37 4.49 14.70
N THR A 100 -2.31 4.40 13.91
CA THR A 100 -1.28 5.44 13.84
C THR A 100 -1.85 6.74 13.27
N LEU A 101 -2.64 6.68 12.20
CA LEU A 101 -3.28 7.86 11.60
C LEU A 101 -4.30 8.51 12.54
N ASN A 102 -5.06 7.72 13.31
CA ASN A 102 -5.97 8.24 14.32
C ASN A 102 -5.24 9.11 15.35
N VAL A 103 -4.08 8.66 15.83
CA VAL A 103 -3.25 9.45 16.75
C VAL A 103 -2.71 10.71 16.07
N ILE A 104 -2.18 10.59 14.84
CA ILE A 104 -1.63 11.71 14.09
C ILE A 104 -2.68 12.82 13.93
N HIS A 105 -3.85 12.49 13.38
CA HIS A 105 -4.86 13.49 13.04
C HIS A 105 -5.57 14.05 14.27
N TYR A 106 -5.77 13.25 15.32
CA TYR A 106 -6.22 13.77 16.60
C TYR A 106 -5.25 14.84 17.15
N MET A 107 -3.94 14.55 17.11
CA MET A 107 -2.93 15.50 17.60
C MET A 107 -2.78 16.72 16.68
N HIS A 108 -2.93 16.55 15.37
CA HIS A 108 -2.87 17.63 14.41
C HIS A 108 -4.03 18.61 14.62
N ASP A 109 -5.26 18.11 14.74
CA ASP A 109 -6.44 18.94 15.05
C ASP A 109 -6.29 19.66 16.40
N LYS A 110 -5.66 19.01 17.39
CA LYS A 110 -5.50 19.61 18.72
C LYS A 110 -4.44 20.72 18.74
N TYR A 111 -3.31 20.52 18.09
CA TYR A 111 -2.13 21.38 18.28
C TYR A 111 -1.77 22.22 17.06
N SER A 112 -2.28 21.89 15.88
CA SER A 112 -1.92 22.54 14.62
C SER A 112 -3.11 22.66 13.66
N TYR A 113 -4.31 22.93 14.19
CA TYR A 113 -5.50 23.13 13.36
C TYR A 113 -5.33 24.26 12.35
N GLU A 114 -5.60 23.98 11.07
CA GLU A 114 -5.43 24.85 9.91
C GLU A 114 -6.53 25.92 9.82
N LYS A 115 -6.64 26.76 10.87
CA LYS A 115 -7.73 27.73 11.07
C LYS A 115 -8.03 28.59 9.85
N LEU A 116 -7.00 29.06 9.14
CA LEU A 116 -7.20 29.96 8.01
C LEU A 116 -7.83 29.21 6.83
N GLN A 117 -7.31 28.03 6.49
CA GLN A 117 -7.85 27.18 5.43
C GLN A 117 -9.26 26.70 5.78
N MET A 118 -9.47 26.27 7.02
CA MET A 118 -10.76 25.75 7.47
C MET A 118 -11.83 26.85 7.62
N ALA A 119 -11.43 28.12 7.83
CA ALA A 119 -12.37 29.25 7.80
C ALA A 119 -12.94 29.53 6.41
N LEU A 120 -12.32 28.99 5.36
CA LEU A 120 -12.79 29.08 3.96
C LEU A 120 -13.58 27.84 3.51
N HIS A 121 -13.95 26.97 4.47
CA HIS A 121 -14.81 25.82 4.23
C HIS A 121 -16.22 26.05 4.80
N ASP A 122 -17.18 25.26 4.34
CA ASP A 122 -18.48 25.13 4.97
C ASP A 122 -18.32 24.67 6.44
N ARG A 123 -19.34 24.93 7.28
CA ARG A 123 -19.33 24.57 8.71
C ARG A 123 -18.99 23.08 8.91
N ASP A 124 -19.64 22.22 8.15
CA ASP A 124 -19.49 20.77 8.25
C ASP A 124 -18.71 20.25 7.03
N VAL A 125 -17.43 19.95 7.23
CA VAL A 125 -16.55 19.43 6.19
C VAL A 125 -16.53 17.90 6.24
N PHE A 126 -16.77 17.26 5.10
CA PHE A 126 -16.65 15.81 4.98
C PHE A 126 -15.17 15.39 4.96
N ARG A 127 -14.81 14.42 5.80
CA ARG A 127 -13.42 14.00 6.04
C ARG A 127 -13.23 12.53 5.62
N THR A 128 -12.18 12.27 4.84
CA THR A 128 -11.74 10.91 4.51
C THR A 128 -10.38 10.62 5.13
N MET A 129 -10.14 9.37 5.55
CA MET A 129 -8.79 8.90 5.90
C MET A 129 -8.10 8.39 4.64
N ALA A 130 -7.11 9.13 4.13
CA ALA A 130 -6.43 8.81 2.88
C ALA A 130 -5.26 7.83 3.12
N CYS A 131 -5.54 6.54 3.05
CA CYS A 131 -4.56 5.46 3.19
C CYS A 131 -3.88 5.15 1.85
N GLY A 132 -2.56 5.34 1.77
CA GLY A 132 -1.79 5.05 0.56
C GLY A 132 -1.06 3.70 0.60
N ILE A 133 -0.75 3.17 -0.58
CA ILE A 133 0.01 1.93 -0.77
C ILE A 133 1.26 2.22 -1.62
N ALA A 134 2.39 1.67 -1.23
CA ALA A 134 3.65 1.67 -1.98
C ALA A 134 4.05 0.25 -2.38
N GLY A 135 4.70 0.11 -3.53
CA GLY A 135 5.22 -1.17 -4.01
C GLY A 135 4.16 -2.12 -4.55
N LEU A 136 3.03 -1.60 -5.05
CA LEU A 136 1.94 -2.40 -5.61
C LEU A 136 2.43 -3.31 -6.74
N SER A 137 3.11 -2.75 -7.75
CA SER A 137 3.60 -3.55 -8.89
C SER A 137 4.64 -4.59 -8.46
N VAL A 138 5.52 -4.27 -7.52
CA VAL A 138 6.48 -5.24 -6.97
C VAL A 138 5.73 -6.40 -6.31
N CYS A 139 4.72 -6.10 -5.49
CA CYS A 139 3.90 -7.12 -4.84
C CYS A 139 3.14 -7.99 -5.87
N ALA A 140 2.47 -7.37 -6.84
CA ALA A 140 1.72 -8.07 -7.88
C ALA A 140 2.63 -8.98 -8.73
N VAL A 141 3.78 -8.46 -9.15
CA VAL A 141 4.77 -9.20 -9.95
C VAL A 141 5.39 -10.35 -9.15
N SER A 142 5.68 -10.16 -7.86
CA SER A 142 6.15 -11.25 -6.98
C SER A 142 5.10 -12.35 -6.83
N LEU A 143 3.83 -11.99 -6.63
CA LEU A 143 2.73 -12.95 -6.55
C LEU A 143 2.52 -13.70 -7.88
N SER A 144 2.64 -13.00 -9.01
CA SER A 144 2.61 -13.60 -10.35
C SER A 144 3.74 -14.61 -10.54
N ALA A 145 4.98 -14.27 -10.15
CA ALA A 145 6.10 -15.20 -10.22
C ALA A 145 5.84 -16.47 -9.39
N ILE A 146 5.32 -16.32 -8.17
CA ILE A 146 4.99 -17.45 -7.29
C ILE A 146 3.88 -18.33 -7.88
N LYS A 147 2.93 -17.74 -8.62
CA LYS A 147 1.79 -18.46 -9.20
C LYS A 147 2.11 -19.17 -10.51
N TYR A 148 2.92 -18.55 -11.37
CA TYR A 148 3.13 -18.99 -12.76
C TYR A 148 4.53 -19.52 -13.06
N ALA A 149 5.50 -19.31 -12.15
CA ALA A 149 6.84 -19.86 -12.23
C ALA A 149 7.19 -20.64 -10.95
N LYS A 150 8.39 -21.22 -10.89
CA LYS A 150 8.90 -21.83 -9.66
C LYS A 150 9.80 -20.84 -8.95
N VAL A 151 9.40 -20.41 -7.75
CA VAL A 151 10.18 -19.47 -6.94
C VAL A 151 10.78 -20.20 -5.74
N LYS A 152 12.10 -20.28 -5.69
CA LYS A 152 12.87 -20.91 -4.61
C LYS A 152 13.50 -19.84 -3.72
N PRO A 153 13.08 -19.72 -2.44
CA PRO A 153 13.71 -18.78 -1.51
C PRO A 153 15.14 -19.20 -1.17
N ILE A 154 16.08 -18.27 -1.31
CA ILE A 154 17.44 -18.40 -0.77
C ILE A 154 17.42 -17.87 0.67
N ARG A 155 17.79 -18.73 1.62
CA ARG A 155 17.69 -18.44 3.06
C ARG A 155 19.07 -18.27 3.70
N ASN A 156 19.15 -17.38 4.68
CA ASN A 156 20.33 -17.27 5.54
C ASN A 156 20.35 -18.37 6.62
N GLU A 157 21.38 -18.36 7.48
CA GLU A 157 21.56 -19.33 8.57
C GLU A 157 20.41 -19.34 9.59
N GLU A 158 19.64 -18.25 9.69
CA GLU A 158 18.47 -18.14 10.56
C GLU A 158 17.15 -18.56 9.89
N GLY A 159 17.20 -19.02 8.64
CA GLY A 159 16.03 -19.45 7.86
C GLY A 159 15.24 -18.30 7.22
N VAL A 160 15.71 -17.06 7.30
CA VAL A 160 15.08 -15.88 6.70
C VAL A 160 15.36 -15.87 5.19
N ALA A 161 14.33 -15.76 4.36
CA ALA A 161 14.50 -15.57 2.92
C ALA A 161 15.08 -14.18 2.65
N ILE A 162 16.26 -14.16 2.04
CA ILE A 162 17.03 -12.96 1.72
C ILE A 162 17.16 -12.71 0.21
N ASP A 163 16.88 -13.73 -0.61
CA ASP A 163 16.88 -13.65 -2.07
C ASP A 163 15.98 -14.77 -2.66
N PHE A 164 15.75 -14.77 -3.98
CA PHE A 164 14.89 -15.74 -4.66
C PHE A 164 15.46 -16.15 -6.02
N GLU A 165 15.50 -17.46 -6.28
CA GLU A 165 15.74 -18.01 -7.62
C GLU A 165 14.40 -18.28 -8.31
N ILE A 166 14.30 -17.92 -9.59
CA ILE A 166 13.07 -18.08 -10.37
C ILE A 166 13.36 -18.94 -11.60
N GLU A 167 12.64 -20.05 -11.75
CA GLU A 167 12.65 -20.91 -12.94
C GLU A 167 11.30 -20.81 -13.65
N GLY A 168 11.33 -20.36 -14.91
CA GLY A 168 10.14 -20.13 -15.74
C GLY A 168 9.90 -18.65 -16.01
N ASP A 169 8.96 -18.37 -16.92
CA ASP A 169 8.51 -17.00 -17.20
C ASP A 169 7.13 -16.76 -16.59
N PHE A 170 6.82 -15.49 -16.33
CA PHE A 170 5.58 -15.10 -15.66
C PHE A 170 5.13 -13.70 -16.12
N PRO A 171 3.80 -13.44 -16.12
CA PRO A 171 3.25 -12.13 -16.46
C PRO A 171 3.75 -11.01 -15.54
N LYS A 172 3.96 -9.82 -16.09
CA LYS A 172 4.42 -8.64 -15.34
C LYS A 172 3.38 -7.52 -15.44
N TYR A 173 3.08 -6.88 -14.31
CA TYR A 173 2.12 -5.78 -14.24
C TYR A 173 2.46 -4.65 -15.23
N GLY A 174 1.42 -4.08 -15.86
CA GLY A 174 1.58 -3.00 -16.84
C GLY A 174 1.81 -3.48 -18.27
N ASN A 175 1.42 -4.73 -18.58
CA ASN A 175 1.45 -5.29 -19.94
C ASN A 175 0.05 -5.74 -20.43
N ASP A 176 -1.03 -5.28 -19.79
CA ASP A 176 -2.42 -5.62 -20.16
C ASP A 176 -2.67 -7.14 -20.13
N ASP A 177 -2.37 -7.75 -18.98
CA ASP A 177 -2.48 -9.19 -18.75
C ASP A 177 -3.24 -9.46 -17.44
N ASP A 178 -4.52 -9.83 -17.58
CA ASP A 178 -5.47 -10.12 -16.50
C ASP A 178 -4.96 -11.09 -15.42
N ARG A 179 -3.90 -11.86 -15.72
CA ARG A 179 -3.31 -12.80 -14.76
C ARG A 179 -2.51 -12.12 -13.65
N VAL A 180 -2.05 -10.88 -13.86
CA VAL A 180 -1.20 -10.11 -12.93
C VAL A 180 -1.74 -8.70 -12.64
N ASP A 181 -2.59 -8.16 -13.51
CA ASP A 181 -3.30 -6.90 -13.28
C ASP A 181 -4.36 -7.04 -12.16
#